data_AF-Q56ZZ2-F1
#
_entry.id   AF-Q56ZZ2-F1
#
_cell.length_a   1.000
_cell.length_b   1.000
_cell.length_c   1.000
_cell.angle_alpha   90.00
_cell.angle_beta   90.00
_cell.angle_gamma   90.00
#
_symmetry.space_group_name_H-M   'P 1'
#
loop_
_entity.id
_entity.type
_entity.pdbx_description
1 polymer ?
#
loop_
_entity_poly.entity_id
_entity_poly.type
_entity_poly.pdbx_seq_one_letter_code
_entity_poly.pdbx_strand_id
1 'polypeptide(L)'
;MRDIMVREASSCDLKDLVAKFIPEAIDREIEKATQGIYPLQNVFIRKVKILKAPKFDLGKLMDVHGDYSAEDVGVKVDRPADEMAVEEPTEIIGA
;
A
#
# COMPACT_ATOMS: atom_id res chain seq x y z
N MET A 1 -14.95 -8.74 18.36
CA MET A 1 -14.64 -7.90 17.18
C MET A 1 -13.46 -6.99 17.44
N ARG A 2 -13.59 -6.00 18.35
CA ARG A 2 -12.56 -4.97 18.55
C ARG A 2 -11.21 -5.53 18.98
N ASP A 3 -11.20 -6.51 19.88
CA ASP A 3 -9.95 -7.09 20.41
C ASP A 3 -9.16 -7.84 19.34
N ILE A 4 -9.87 -8.53 18.42
CA ILE A 4 -9.26 -9.24 17.28
C ILE A 4 -8.65 -8.22 16.32
N MET A 5 -9.40 -7.17 15.96
CA MET A 5 -8.89 -6.11 15.09
C MET A 5 -7.68 -5.40 15.68
N VAL A 6 -7.69 -5.07 16.98
CA VAL A 6 -6.56 -4.39 17.62
C VAL A 6 -5.33 -5.29 17.69
N ARG A 7 -5.50 -6.57 18.03
CA ARG A 7 -4.42 -7.56 18.05
C ARG A 7 -3.75 -7.70 16.69
N GLU A 8 -4.55 -7.89 15.64
CA GLU A 8 -4.08 -8.01 14.25
C GLU A 8 -3.44 -6.71 13.74
N ALA A 9 -4.02 -5.55 14.07
CA ALA A 9 -3.55 -4.24 13.61
C ALA A 9 -2.29 -3.73 14.32
N SER A 10 -2.10 -4.10 15.58
CA SER A 10 -0.97 -3.59 16.39
C SER A 10 0.31 -4.40 16.19
N SER A 11 0.21 -5.62 15.68
CA SER A 11 1.36 -6.53 15.51
C SER A 11 2.08 -6.39 14.18
N CYS A 12 1.53 -5.63 13.21
CA CYS A 12 2.04 -5.61 11.84
C CYS A 12 2.19 -4.18 11.31
N ASP A 13 3.11 -4.01 10.37
CA ASP A 13 3.26 -2.77 9.63
C ASP A 13 2.17 -2.60 8.55
N LEU A 14 2.07 -1.39 8.00
CA LEU A 14 1.02 -1.00 7.05
C LEU A 14 1.00 -1.90 5.79
N LYS A 15 2.16 -2.37 5.31
CA LYS A 15 2.27 -3.30 4.18
C LYS A 15 1.59 -4.64 4.48
N ASP A 16 1.98 -5.27 5.57
CA ASP A 16 1.47 -6.58 5.99
C ASP A 16 -0.02 -6.49 6.34
N LEU A 17 -0.46 -5.36 6.89
CA LEU A 17 -1.86 -5.13 7.18
C LEU A 17 -2.72 -5.12 5.91
N VAL A 18 -2.24 -4.48 4.84
CA VAL A 18 -2.92 -4.50 3.53
C VAL A 18 -2.93 -5.91 2.94
N ALA A 19 -1.84 -6.66 3.08
CA ALA A 19 -1.77 -8.05 2.63
C ALA A 19 -2.79 -8.96 3.34
N LYS A 20 -3.22 -8.62 4.56
CA LYS A 20 -4.28 -9.32 5.30
C LYS A 20 -5.69 -8.86 4.96
N PHE A 21 -5.86 -7.61 4.49
CA PHE A 21 -7.15 -7.09 4.04
C PHE A 21 -7.60 -7.70 2.72
N ILE A 22 -6.69 -7.95 1.77
CA ILE A 22 -7.01 -8.52 0.46
C ILE A 22 -7.71 -9.89 0.56
N PRO A 23 -7.20 -10.88 1.33
CA PRO A 23 -7.86 -12.15 1.51
C PRO A 23 -8.94 -12.16 2.61
N GLU A 24 -9.27 -11.00 3.20
CA GLU A 24 -10.27 -10.85 4.27
C GLU A 24 -10.01 -11.78 5.48
N ALA A 25 -8.74 -11.98 5.84
CA ALA A 25 -8.35 -12.94 6.88
C ALA A 25 -8.91 -12.57 8.27
N ILE A 26 -8.93 -11.27 8.58
CA ILE A 26 -9.42 -10.71 9.85
C ILE A 26 -10.94 -10.91 9.98
N ASP A 27 -11.67 -10.76 8.87
CA ASP A 27 -13.12 -10.90 8.84
C ASP A 27 -13.54 -12.35 9.15
N ARG A 28 -12.85 -13.32 8.54
CA ARG A 28 -13.06 -14.75 8.81
C ARG A 28 -12.77 -15.13 10.26
N GLU A 29 -11.74 -14.54 10.88
CA GLU A 29 -11.43 -14.80 12.29
C GLU A 29 -12.53 -14.26 13.21
N ILE A 30 -13.10 -13.10 12.87
CA ILE A 30 -14.23 -12.51 13.60
C ILE A 30 -15.49 -13.37 13.48
N GLU A 31 -15.82 -13.86 12.29
CA GLU A 31 -16.96 -14.75 12.07
C GLU A 31 -16.82 -16.04 12.89
N LYS A 32 -15.65 -16.67 12.87
CA LYS A 32 -15.36 -17.88 13.63
C LYS A 32 -15.47 -17.66 15.15
N ALA A 33 -14.93 -16.56 15.67
CA ALA A 33 -14.96 -16.27 17.10
C ALA A 33 -16.36 -15.94 17.63
N THR A 34 -17.24 -15.40 16.78
CA THR A 34 -18.59 -14.98 17.17
C THR A 34 -19.65 -16.07 16.95
N GLN A 35 -19.33 -17.09 16.14
CA GLN A 35 -20.23 -18.18 15.76
C GLN A 35 -20.85 -18.93 16.95
N GLY A 36 -20.16 -19.01 18.09
CA GLY A 36 -20.66 -19.68 19.30
C GLY A 36 -21.70 -18.89 20.10
N ILE A 37 -21.83 -17.58 19.87
CA ILE A 37 -22.81 -16.71 20.55
C ILE A 37 -23.93 -16.35 19.57
N TYR A 38 -23.56 -15.80 18.42
CA TYR A 38 -24.50 -15.39 17.39
C TYR A 38 -23.81 -15.38 16.02
N PRO A 39 -24.38 -16.03 15.00
CA PRO A 39 -23.79 -16.04 13.67
C PRO A 39 -23.89 -14.65 13.04
N LEU A 40 -22.73 -14.05 12.77
CA LEU A 40 -22.63 -12.81 12.01
C LEU A 40 -22.35 -13.15 10.55
N GLN A 41 -23.03 -12.46 9.64
CA GLN A 41 -22.79 -12.56 8.20
C GLN A 41 -22.34 -11.20 7.68
N ASN A 42 -21.52 -11.21 6.63
CA ASN A 42 -21.07 -10.02 5.91
C ASN A 42 -20.24 -9.08 6.81
N VAL A 43 -19.26 -9.64 7.51
CA VAL A 43 -18.28 -8.85 8.25
C VAL A 43 -17.24 -8.34 7.25
N PHE A 44 -17.15 -7.02 7.07
CA PHE A 44 -16.18 -6.40 6.17
C PHE A 44 -15.59 -5.13 6.77
N ILE A 45 -14.31 -4.89 6.48
CA ILE A 45 -13.65 -3.62 6.77
C ILE A 45 -14.07 -2.59 5.71
N ARG A 46 -15.10 -1.79 6.02
CA ARG A 46 -15.64 -0.80 5.07
C ARG A 46 -14.73 0.40 4.81
N LYS A 47 -14.02 0.88 5.84
CA LYS A 47 -13.20 2.10 5.76
C LYS A 47 -12.01 2.00 6.70
N VAL A 48 -10.83 2.28 6.17
CA VAL A 48 -9.61 2.53 6.96
C VAL A 48 -9.16 3.95 6.67
N LYS A 49 -8.87 4.72 7.73
CA LYS A 49 -8.40 6.11 7.62
C LYS A 49 -7.10 6.27 8.39
N ILE A 50 -6.14 6.93 7.76
CA ILE A 50 -4.92 7.38 8.43
C ILE A 50 -5.23 8.73 9.09
N LEU A 51 -5.27 8.76 10.42
CA LEU A 51 -5.53 10.00 11.17
C LEU A 51 -4.28 10.84 11.38
N LYS A 52 -3.13 10.17 11.54
CA LYS A 52 -1.82 10.81 11.71
C LYS A 52 -0.89 10.20 10.68
N ALA A 53 -0.65 10.92 9.60
CA ALA A 53 0.27 10.49 8.57
C ALA A 53 1.70 10.51 9.15
N PRO A 54 2.48 9.42 9.01
CA PRO A 54 3.89 9.45 9.34
C PRO A 54 4.61 10.43 8.41
N LYS A 55 5.78 10.93 8.84
CA LYS A 55 6.62 11.78 7.98
C LYS A 55 7.04 10.98 6.75
N PHE A 56 6.98 11.63 5.59
CA PHE A 56 7.42 11.03 4.34
C PHE A 56 8.93 10.76 4.39
N ASP A 57 9.29 9.51 4.14
CA ASP A 57 10.67 9.02 4.17
C ASP A 57 10.93 8.28 2.86
N LEU A 58 11.88 8.80 2.07
CA LEU A 58 12.23 8.20 0.79
C LEU A 58 12.76 6.78 0.94
N GLY A 59 13.49 6.47 2.02
CA GLY A 59 14.03 5.12 2.24
C GLY A 59 12.91 4.10 2.39
N LYS A 60 11.97 4.38 3.31
CA LYS A 60 10.81 3.51 3.56
C LYS A 60 9.90 3.39 2.36
N LEU A 61 9.84 4.41 1.50
CA LEU A 61 9.05 4.33 0.27
C LEU A 61 9.70 3.42 -0.78
N MET A 62 11.03 3.50 -0.94
CA MET A 62 11.76 2.66 -1.89
C MET A 62 11.71 1.19 -1.46
N ASP A 63 11.72 0.91 -0.16
CA ASP A 63 11.48 -0.45 0.36
C ASP A 63 10.09 -0.97 -0.02
N VAL A 64 9.08 -0.10 -0.12
CA VAL A 64 7.73 -0.49 -0.59
C VAL A 64 7.73 -0.76 -2.08
N HIS A 65 8.49 -0.02 -2.90
CA HIS A 65 8.48 -0.18 -4.36
C HIS A 65 9.44 -1.26 -4.89
N GLY A 66 10.48 -1.65 -4.13
CA GLY A 66 11.45 -2.66 -4.56
C GLY A 66 10.92 -4.10 -4.59
N ASP A 67 10.01 -4.44 -3.66
CA ASP A 67 9.51 -5.81 -3.50
C ASP A 67 8.35 -6.17 -4.45
N TYR A 68 7.81 -5.22 -5.23
CA TYR A 68 6.77 -5.48 -6.26
C TYR A 68 7.37 -5.98 -7.58
N SER A 69 8.40 -6.83 -7.54
CA SER A 69 9.00 -7.43 -8.74
C SER A 69 8.26 -8.69 -9.25
N ALA A 70 7.04 -8.94 -8.78
CA ALA A 70 6.17 -9.96 -9.36
C ALA A 70 5.09 -9.30 -10.24
N GLU A 71 5.39 -9.24 -11.54
CA GLU A 71 4.42 -9.37 -12.64
C GLU A 71 3.43 -8.21 -12.89
N ASP A 72 3.93 -7.02 -13.24
CA ASP A 72 3.40 -6.24 -14.39
C ASP A 72 4.29 -5.02 -14.70
N VAL A 73 5.60 -5.24 -14.95
CA VAL A 73 6.38 -4.21 -15.64
C VAL A 73 5.98 -4.27 -17.10
N GLY A 74 4.96 -3.49 -17.45
CA GLY A 74 4.48 -3.34 -18.82
C GLY A 74 5.65 -3.19 -19.80
N VAL A 75 5.57 -3.91 -20.92
CA VAL A 75 6.60 -3.98 -21.96
C VAL A 75 6.97 -2.57 -22.40
N LYS A 76 8.27 -2.21 -22.31
CA LYS A 76 8.78 -0.96 -22.87
C LYS A 76 8.54 -0.97 -24.38
N VAL A 77 7.62 -0.15 -24.85
CA VAL A 77 7.48 0.16 -26.28
C VAL A 77 8.56 1.17 -26.62
N ASP A 78 9.52 0.77 -27.45
CA ASP A 78 10.53 1.68 -28.00
C ASP A 78 9.83 2.73 -28.85
N ARG A 79 9.94 4.00 -28.40
CA ARG A 79 9.54 5.15 -29.20
C ARG A 79 10.69 5.41 -30.17
N PRO A 80 10.47 5.34 -31.50
CA PRO A 80 11.54 5.52 -32.46
C PRO A 80 12.17 6.91 -32.28
N ALA A 81 13.49 6.92 -32.17
CA ALA A 81 14.30 8.12 -32.13
C ALA A 81 14.21 8.83 -33.48
N ASP A 82 13.62 10.02 -33.52
CA ASP A 82 14.20 11.11 -34.29
C ASP A 82 13.69 12.49 -33.82
N GLU A 83 14.63 13.44 -33.84
CA GLU A 83 14.45 14.91 -33.87
C GLU A 83 13.84 15.59 -32.60
N MET A 84 14.49 16.52 -31.90
CA MET A 84 15.60 17.40 -32.21
C MET A 84 16.43 17.68 -30.94
N ALA A 85 17.74 17.65 -31.12
CA ALA A 85 18.68 18.37 -30.28
C ALA A 85 18.34 19.87 -30.26
N VAL A 86 18.26 20.46 -29.07
CA VAL A 86 18.77 21.81 -28.82
C VAL A 86 19.48 21.76 -27.45
N GLU A 87 20.79 21.59 -27.51
CA GLU A 87 21.70 22.13 -26.50
C GLU A 87 21.56 23.66 -26.51
N GLU A 88 21.46 24.31 -25.36
CA GLU A 88 22.60 25.00 -24.77
C GLU A 88 22.26 25.65 -23.41
N PRO A 89 23.28 25.86 -22.55
CA PRO A 89 23.15 26.30 -21.16
C PRO A 89 23.11 27.82 -21.04
N THR A 90 22.45 28.35 -20.01
CA THR A 90 22.83 29.67 -19.46
C THR A 90 22.88 29.61 -17.95
N GLU A 91 24.12 29.65 -17.46
CA GLU A 91 24.52 30.00 -16.11
C GLU A 91 24.12 31.47 -15.76
N ILE A 92 23.75 31.68 -14.49
CA ILE A 92 23.79 32.90 -13.63
C ILE A 92 23.26 34.26 -14.15
N ILE A 93 22.24 34.79 -13.44
CA ILE A 93 22.09 36.13 -12.79
C ILE A 93 20.88 35.94 -11.82
N GLY A 94 20.86 36.12 -10.51
CA GLY A 94 21.50 37.13 -9.65
C GLY A 94 20.42 38.08 -9.10
N ALA A 95 19.75 37.72 -7.99
CA ALA A 95 19.14 38.57 -6.94
C ALA A 95 18.21 37.73 -6.05
#